data_AF-A0A839N7K2-F1
#
_entry.id   AF-A0A839N7K2-F1
#
_cell.length_a   1.000
_cell.length_b   1.000
_cell.length_c   1.000
_cell.angle_alpha   90.00
_cell.angle_beta   90.00
_cell.angle_gamma   90.00
#
_symmetry.space_group_name_H-M   'P 1'
#
loop_
_entity.id
_entity.type
_entity.pdbx_description
1 polymer ?
#
loop_
_entity_poly.entity_id
_entity_poly.type
_entity_poly.pdbx_seq_one_letter_code
_entity_poly.pdbx_strand_id
1 'polypeptide(L)'
;MRDGARIPARTYRRPDVHGAAPVVVYYHGGGWTLGRPLDYESPLTMIADETGALVLAPDYRKAPEHKAPTAVLDTYKSLYLDGAPVAADDAQISPLQAASHEGAAPALIQTAEFDPLAPEGADYAAALQRSGVATRLTHYRGVPHGFLNIPGAAPVAWQARWEIVDALQGWFA
;
A
#
# COMPACT_ATOMS: atom_id res chain seq x y z
N MET A 1 -10.63 -7.76 13.94
CA MET A 1 -10.21 -8.89 13.07
C MET A 1 -11.21 -10.02 13.05
N ARG A 2 -11.12 -10.98 12.10
CA ARG A 2 -12.15 -12.05 11.93
C ARG A 2 -12.35 -12.83 13.25
N ASP A 3 -11.30 -12.88 14.04
CA ASP A 3 -11.16 -13.45 15.39
C ASP A 3 -11.42 -12.45 16.54
N GLY A 4 -11.97 -11.25 16.26
CA GLY A 4 -12.21 -10.22 17.27
C GLY A 4 -10.96 -9.46 17.74
N ALA A 5 -9.76 -9.76 17.22
CA ALA A 5 -8.55 -9.08 17.67
C ALA A 5 -8.58 -7.57 17.34
N ARG A 6 -8.03 -6.77 18.26
CA ARG A 6 -7.79 -5.33 18.08
C ARG A 6 -6.39 -5.16 17.52
N ILE A 7 -6.26 -4.41 16.42
CA ILE A 7 -4.97 -4.09 15.82
C ILE A 7 -4.60 -2.66 16.18
N PRO A 8 -3.45 -2.43 16.83
CA PRO A 8 -2.95 -1.10 17.07
C PRO A 8 -2.65 -0.41 15.74
N ALA A 9 -2.90 0.89 15.67
CA ALA A 9 -2.61 1.68 14.50
C ALA A 9 -1.99 3.00 14.93
N ARG A 10 -1.09 3.51 14.09
CA ARG A 10 -0.50 4.83 14.25
C ARG A 10 -1.19 5.81 13.32
N THR A 11 -1.42 7.03 13.81
CA THR A 11 -2.06 8.08 13.02
C THR A 11 -1.10 9.24 12.79
N TYR A 12 -1.09 9.77 11.57
CA TYR A 12 -0.35 10.96 11.19
C TYR A 12 -1.35 11.99 10.65
N ARG A 13 -1.26 13.21 11.13
CA ARG A 13 -2.15 14.31 10.78
C ARG A 13 -1.40 15.63 10.95
N ARG A 14 -1.54 16.51 9.97
CA ARG A 14 -1.02 17.87 10.06
C ARG A 14 -1.72 18.65 11.19
N PRO A 15 -1.01 19.35 12.08
CA PRO A 15 -1.61 19.94 13.30
C PRO A 15 -2.72 20.98 13.06
N ASP A 16 -2.69 21.69 11.93
CA ASP A 16 -3.64 22.73 11.52
C ASP A 16 -4.91 22.18 10.85
N VAL A 17 -4.95 20.89 10.51
CA VAL A 17 -6.13 20.27 9.89
C VAL A 17 -7.11 19.81 10.97
N HIS A 18 -8.17 20.59 11.14
CA HIS A 18 -9.26 20.32 12.06
C HIS A 18 -10.53 19.85 11.32
N GLY A 19 -11.23 18.85 11.89
CA GLY A 19 -12.49 18.34 11.33
C GLY A 19 -12.30 17.23 10.28
N ALA A 20 -13.27 17.14 9.36
CA ALA A 20 -13.30 16.10 8.33
C ALA A 20 -12.14 16.28 7.34
N ALA A 21 -11.44 15.18 7.05
CA ALA A 21 -10.33 15.12 6.11
C ALA A 21 -10.37 13.78 5.36
N PRO A 22 -9.82 13.70 4.14
CA PRO A 22 -9.56 12.43 3.50
C PRO A 22 -8.76 11.50 4.41
N VAL A 23 -8.97 10.19 4.28
CA VAL A 23 -8.25 9.18 5.07
C VAL A 23 -7.42 8.32 4.13
N VAL A 24 -6.12 8.22 4.41
CA VAL A 24 -5.21 7.28 3.75
C VAL A 24 -4.93 6.15 4.71
N VAL A 25 -5.26 4.92 4.34
CA VAL A 25 -4.84 3.74 5.11
C VAL A 25 -3.56 3.19 4.49
N TYR A 26 -2.48 3.15 5.28
CA TYR A 26 -1.17 2.71 4.82
C TYR A 26 -0.80 1.35 5.40
N TYR A 27 -0.49 0.39 4.53
CA TYR A 27 0.02 -0.92 4.90
C TYR A 27 1.51 -0.97 4.61
N HIS A 28 2.32 -1.08 5.67
CA HIS A 28 3.77 -1.09 5.54
C HIS A 28 4.29 -2.39 4.91
N GLY A 29 5.44 -2.31 4.25
CA GLY A 29 6.15 -3.49 3.71
C GLY A 29 6.86 -4.29 4.79
N GLY A 30 7.62 -5.30 4.36
CA GLY A 30 8.37 -6.21 5.24
C GLY A 30 8.07 -7.69 5.04
N GLY A 31 7.52 -8.08 3.88
CA GLY A 31 7.28 -9.49 3.53
C GLY A 31 6.39 -10.21 4.54
N TRP A 32 5.43 -9.50 5.14
CA TRP A 32 4.53 -10.01 6.19
C TRP A 32 5.21 -10.54 7.46
N THR A 33 6.52 -10.30 7.62
CA THR A 33 7.35 -10.83 8.72
C THR A 33 8.04 -9.71 9.49
N LEU A 34 8.37 -8.61 8.80
CA LEU A 34 9.13 -7.49 9.33
C LEU A 34 8.36 -6.16 9.19
N GLY A 35 8.96 -5.09 9.73
CA GLY A 35 8.46 -3.73 9.61
C GLY A 35 7.36 -3.39 10.61
N ARG A 36 7.23 -2.11 10.95
CA ARG A 36 6.17 -1.52 11.78
C ARG A 36 5.84 -0.14 11.21
N PRO A 37 4.69 0.47 11.54
CA PRO A 37 4.38 1.83 11.12
C PRO A 37 5.50 2.85 11.41
N LEU A 38 6.23 2.66 12.51
CA LEU A 38 7.34 3.54 12.90
C LEU A 38 8.50 3.53 11.89
N ASP A 39 8.77 2.40 11.24
CA ASP A 39 9.89 2.28 10.29
C ASP A 39 9.62 3.07 8.98
N TYR A 40 8.39 3.59 8.81
CA TYR A 40 7.91 4.32 7.65
C TYR A 40 7.47 5.75 8.02
N GLU A 41 7.86 6.29 9.20
CA GLU A 41 7.44 7.64 9.63
C GLU A 41 7.66 8.71 8.58
N SER A 42 8.84 8.75 7.96
CA SER A 42 9.21 9.80 7.00
C SER A 42 8.23 9.92 5.83
N PRO A 43 7.93 8.86 5.05
CA PRO A 43 6.93 8.96 3.99
C PRO A 43 5.50 9.18 4.50
N LEU A 44 5.12 8.66 5.67
CA LEU A 44 3.75 8.83 6.19
C LEU A 44 3.45 10.25 6.67
N THR A 45 4.41 10.88 7.36
CA THR A 45 4.31 12.28 7.74
C THR A 45 4.26 13.17 6.49
N MET A 46 5.10 12.91 5.48
CA MET A 46 5.06 13.64 4.22
C MET A 46 3.68 13.53 3.53
N ILE A 47 3.10 12.33 3.45
CA ILE A 47 1.76 12.16 2.88
C ILE A 47 0.72 12.97 3.68
N ALA A 48 0.73 12.87 5.01
CA ALA A 48 -0.22 13.61 5.86
C ALA A 48 -0.09 15.13 5.68
N ASP A 49 1.14 15.64 5.66
CA ASP A 49 1.43 17.06 5.60
C ASP A 49 1.05 17.65 4.24
N GLU A 50 1.44 16.99 3.15
CA GLU A 50 1.24 17.51 1.80
C GLU A 50 -0.20 17.32 1.29
N THR A 51 -0.87 16.24 1.70
CA THR A 51 -2.26 15.98 1.25
C THR A 51 -3.32 16.55 2.19
N GLY A 52 -2.97 16.88 3.43
CA GLY A 52 -3.93 17.22 4.48
C GLY A 52 -4.78 16.02 4.97
N ALA A 53 -4.48 14.81 4.53
CA ALA A 53 -5.21 13.61 4.93
C ALA A 53 -4.83 13.15 6.35
N LEU A 54 -5.77 12.44 6.99
CA LEU A 54 -5.45 11.57 8.11
C LEU A 54 -4.84 10.28 7.57
N VAL A 55 -3.57 10.03 7.87
CA VAL A 55 -2.92 8.76 7.54
C VAL A 55 -3.09 7.80 8.72
N LEU A 56 -3.71 6.66 8.49
CA LEU A 56 -3.86 5.56 9.45
C LEU A 56 -2.96 4.40 9.02
N ALA A 57 -2.03 3.99 9.87
CA ALA A 57 -1.09 2.91 9.60
C ALA A 57 -1.26 1.78 10.63
N PRO A 58 -2.03 0.72 10.32
CA PRO A 58 -2.19 -0.45 11.17
C PRO A 58 -0.87 -1.21 11.33
N ASP A 59 -0.57 -1.64 12.55
CA ASP A 59 0.52 -2.57 12.86
C ASP A 59 -0.02 -4.01 12.84
N TYR A 60 -0.30 -4.50 11.62
CA TYR A 60 -0.92 -5.80 11.38
C TYR A 60 -0.09 -6.96 11.94
N ARG A 61 -0.72 -8.10 12.25
CA ARG A 61 -0.01 -9.28 12.76
C ARG A 61 0.85 -9.94 11.69
N LYS A 62 2.00 -10.47 12.11
CA LYS A 62 3.07 -10.93 11.22
C LYS A 62 3.34 -12.42 11.38
N ALA A 63 3.86 -13.02 10.32
CA ALA A 63 4.48 -14.33 10.37
C ALA A 63 5.83 -14.26 11.12
N PRO A 64 6.30 -15.37 11.71
CA PRO A 64 5.70 -16.70 11.71
C PRO A 64 4.58 -16.91 12.74
N GLU A 65 4.43 -16.02 13.73
CA GLU A 65 3.44 -16.16 14.82
C GLU A 65 2.01 -16.16 14.28
N HIS A 66 1.77 -15.36 13.24
CA HIS A 66 0.50 -15.24 12.55
C HIS A 66 0.70 -15.47 11.05
N LYS A 67 0.73 -16.75 10.67
CA LYS A 67 0.91 -17.19 9.27
C LYS A 67 -0.14 -16.59 8.33
N ALA A 68 0.18 -16.58 7.04
CA ALA A 68 -0.77 -16.24 6.00
C ALA A 68 -2.09 -17.03 6.17
N PRO A 69 -3.26 -16.42 5.93
CA PRO A 69 -3.46 -15.06 5.40
C PRO A 69 -3.59 -13.98 6.49
N THR A 70 -3.17 -14.19 7.75
CA THR A 70 -3.51 -13.28 8.87
C THR A 70 -3.14 -11.82 8.62
N ALA A 71 -1.93 -11.53 8.12
CA ALA A 71 -1.52 -10.16 7.79
C ALA A 71 -2.45 -9.51 6.75
N VAL A 72 -2.78 -10.24 5.67
CA VAL A 72 -3.74 -9.80 4.64
C VAL A 72 -5.13 -9.58 5.25
N LEU A 73 -5.60 -10.51 6.08
CA LEU A 73 -6.91 -10.35 6.73
C LEU A 73 -6.92 -9.19 7.70
N ASP A 74 -5.78 -8.84 8.28
CA ASP A 74 -5.62 -7.70 9.14
C ASP A 74 -5.61 -6.38 8.37
N THR A 75 -5.11 -6.36 7.13
CA THR A 75 -5.13 -5.18 6.26
C THR A 75 -6.48 -5.02 5.54
N TYR A 76 -7.12 -6.10 5.08
CA TYR A 76 -8.32 -6.06 4.22
C TYR A 76 -9.66 -6.25 4.95
N LYS A 77 -9.67 -6.41 6.29
CA LYS A 77 -10.79 -6.92 7.10
C LYS A 77 -12.18 -6.26 6.92
N SER A 78 -12.27 -5.04 6.39
CA SER A 78 -13.53 -4.28 6.30
C SER A 78 -14.16 -4.22 4.92
N LEU A 79 -13.48 -4.65 3.85
CA LEU A 79 -13.99 -4.36 2.50
C LEU A 79 -15.06 -5.34 2.00
N TYR A 80 -14.96 -6.67 2.15
CA TYR A 80 -15.95 -7.59 1.53
C TYR A 80 -16.04 -8.99 2.21
N LEU A 81 -16.70 -9.12 3.36
CA LEU A 81 -16.83 -10.37 4.14
C LEU A 81 -17.05 -11.66 3.30
N ASP A 82 -16.08 -12.59 3.26
CA ASP A 82 -16.34 -14.00 3.64
C ASP A 82 -15.06 -14.84 3.87
N GLY A 83 -15.17 -15.79 4.81
CA GLY A 83 -14.04 -16.43 5.51
C GLY A 83 -13.64 -17.82 5.04
N ALA A 84 -12.73 -17.92 4.07
CA ALA A 84 -12.11 -19.19 3.66
C ALA A 84 -10.60 -19.28 4.03
N PRO A 85 -10.06 -20.51 4.18
CA PRO A 85 -8.62 -20.77 4.10
C PRO A 85 -8.12 -20.52 2.67
N VAL A 86 -6.89 -20.03 2.54
CA VAL A 86 -6.43 -19.32 1.33
C VAL A 86 -5.19 -20.02 0.77
N ALA A 87 -5.27 -20.46 -0.49
CA ALA A 87 -4.14 -21.04 -1.22
C ALA A 87 -3.17 -19.93 -1.69
N ALA A 88 -1.93 -20.28 -2.01
CA ALA A 88 -0.91 -19.28 -2.39
C ALA A 88 -1.27 -18.48 -3.66
N ASP A 89 -2.03 -19.08 -4.56
CA ASP A 89 -2.55 -18.51 -5.81
C ASP A 89 -3.93 -17.86 -5.68
N ASP A 90 -4.52 -17.87 -4.48
CA ASP A 90 -5.80 -17.22 -4.22
C ASP A 90 -5.67 -15.70 -4.37
N ALA A 91 -6.70 -15.06 -4.91
CA ALA A 91 -6.75 -13.61 -5.14
C ALA A 91 -6.52 -12.76 -3.87
N GLN A 92 -6.75 -13.31 -2.68
CA GLN A 92 -6.44 -12.64 -1.41
C GLN A 92 -4.94 -12.56 -1.14
N ILE A 93 -4.13 -13.48 -1.67
CA ILE A 93 -2.66 -13.48 -1.54
C ILE A 93 -1.99 -12.94 -2.80
N SER A 94 -2.53 -13.29 -3.96
CA SER A 94 -2.04 -12.91 -5.28
C SER A 94 -3.13 -12.14 -6.05
N PRO A 95 -3.27 -10.82 -5.84
CA PRO A 95 -4.35 -10.03 -6.45
C PRO A 95 -4.42 -10.16 -7.97
N LEU A 96 -3.29 -10.37 -8.65
CA LEU A 96 -3.22 -10.61 -10.10
C LEU A 96 -4.08 -11.81 -10.56
N GLN A 97 -4.34 -12.78 -9.69
CA GLN A 97 -5.13 -13.98 -9.98
C GLN A 97 -6.65 -13.77 -9.76
N ALA A 98 -7.09 -12.55 -9.42
CA ALA A 98 -8.52 -12.27 -9.29
C ALA A 98 -9.25 -12.50 -10.62
N ALA A 99 -10.45 -13.08 -10.55
CA ALA A 99 -11.27 -13.39 -11.73
C ALA A 99 -11.65 -12.13 -12.54
N SER A 100 -11.69 -10.96 -11.88
CA SER A 100 -11.90 -9.65 -12.50
C SER A 100 -11.30 -8.55 -11.63
N HIS A 101 -10.87 -7.46 -12.27
CA HIS A 101 -10.50 -6.22 -11.60
C HIS A 101 -11.43 -5.04 -11.95
N GLU A 102 -12.56 -5.31 -12.61
CA GLU A 102 -13.54 -4.28 -12.93
C GLU A 102 -14.05 -3.59 -11.65
N GLY A 103 -14.23 -2.28 -11.73
CA GLY A 103 -14.71 -1.47 -10.60
C GLY A 103 -13.68 -1.22 -9.50
N ALA A 104 -12.42 -1.66 -9.66
CA ALA A 104 -11.35 -1.24 -8.76
C ALA A 104 -11.13 0.29 -8.83
N ALA A 105 -10.67 0.87 -7.72
CA ALA A 105 -10.33 2.28 -7.64
C ALA A 105 -9.16 2.62 -8.60
N PRO A 106 -9.04 3.90 -9.02
CA PRO A 106 -7.86 4.36 -9.74
C PRO A 106 -6.56 4.00 -9.00
N ALA A 107 -5.52 3.67 -9.76
CA ALA A 107 -4.29 3.12 -9.22
C ALA A 107 -3.04 3.86 -9.71
N LEU A 108 -2.11 4.07 -8.79
CA LEU A 108 -0.71 4.37 -9.09
C LEU A 108 0.11 3.14 -8.69
N ILE A 109 0.90 2.61 -9.63
CA ILE A 109 1.84 1.51 -9.39
C ILE A 109 3.24 2.01 -9.70
N GLN A 110 4.14 1.86 -8.73
CA GLN A 110 5.56 2.21 -8.86
C GLN A 110 6.40 0.94 -8.78
N THR A 111 7.30 0.75 -9.74
CA THR A 111 8.24 -0.39 -9.78
C THR A 111 9.68 0.12 -9.82
N ALA A 112 10.63 -0.76 -9.49
CA ALA A 112 12.06 -0.44 -9.43
C ALA A 112 12.86 -1.37 -10.36
N GLU A 113 13.90 -0.85 -11.02
CA GLU A 113 14.70 -1.60 -12.01
C GLU A 113 15.40 -2.83 -11.43
N PHE A 114 15.92 -2.74 -10.21
CA PHE A 114 16.62 -3.85 -9.54
C PHE A 114 15.71 -4.56 -8.51
N ASP A 115 14.42 -4.66 -8.81
CA ASP A 115 13.44 -5.34 -7.98
C ASP A 115 12.93 -6.60 -8.67
N PRO A 116 13.08 -7.80 -8.08
CA PRO A 116 12.55 -9.03 -8.65
C PRO A 116 11.02 -9.00 -8.83
N LEU A 117 10.30 -8.14 -8.10
CA LEU A 117 8.85 -7.99 -8.17
C LEU A 117 8.40 -7.04 -9.29
N ALA A 118 9.33 -6.37 -9.99
CA ALA A 118 8.99 -5.40 -11.02
C ALA A 118 8.15 -5.98 -12.18
N PRO A 119 8.42 -7.20 -12.69
CA PRO A 119 7.56 -7.81 -13.70
C PRO A 119 6.13 -8.00 -13.22
N GLU A 120 5.93 -8.53 -12.00
CA GLU A 120 4.60 -8.75 -11.42
C GLU A 120 3.84 -7.43 -11.21
N GLY A 121 4.54 -6.36 -10.82
CA GLY A 121 3.95 -5.03 -10.72
C GLY A 121 3.48 -4.48 -12.07
N ALA A 122 4.25 -4.71 -13.15
CA ALA A 122 3.86 -4.34 -14.50
C ALA A 122 2.68 -5.17 -15.01
N ASP A 123 2.67 -6.48 -14.74
CA ASP A 123 1.58 -7.37 -15.10
C ASP A 123 0.26 -6.98 -14.42
N TYR A 124 0.32 -6.60 -13.15
CA TYR A 124 -0.86 -6.13 -12.41
C TYR A 124 -1.37 -4.79 -12.93
N ALA A 125 -0.47 -3.85 -13.24
CA ALA A 125 -0.88 -2.59 -13.89
C ALA A 125 -1.58 -2.85 -15.22
N ALA A 126 -1.05 -3.75 -16.05
CA ALA A 126 -1.67 -4.11 -17.31
C ALA A 126 -3.03 -4.80 -17.10
N ALA A 127 -3.18 -5.64 -16.06
CA ALA A 127 -4.44 -6.28 -15.73
C ALA A 127 -5.54 -5.28 -15.32
N LEU A 128 -5.18 -4.28 -14.51
CA LEU A 128 -6.07 -3.18 -14.14
C LEU A 128 -6.48 -2.35 -15.36
N GLN A 129 -5.53 -1.97 -16.22
CA GLN A 129 -5.80 -1.21 -17.45
C GLN A 129 -6.72 -1.97 -18.41
N ARG A 130 -6.49 -3.28 -18.60
CA ARG A 130 -7.39 -4.13 -19.41
C ARG A 130 -8.81 -4.19 -18.86
N SER A 131 -8.97 -4.03 -17.55
CA SER A 131 -10.27 -4.00 -16.86
C SER A 131 -10.90 -2.60 -16.83
N GLY A 132 -10.32 -1.63 -17.56
CA GLY A 132 -10.84 -0.25 -17.64
C GLY A 132 -10.50 0.63 -16.42
N VAL A 133 -9.64 0.16 -15.51
CA VAL A 133 -9.24 0.93 -14.32
C VAL A 133 -8.21 1.99 -14.72
N ALA A 134 -8.47 3.24 -14.36
CA ALA A 134 -7.53 4.34 -14.56
C ALA A 134 -6.23 4.07 -13.77
N THR A 135 -5.17 3.66 -14.47
CA THR A 135 -3.95 3.14 -13.85
C THR A 135 -2.70 3.81 -14.43
N ARG A 136 -1.93 4.48 -13.56
CA ARG A 136 -0.59 5.02 -13.87
C ARG A 136 0.47 4.03 -13.40
N LEU A 137 1.39 3.64 -14.29
CA LEU A 137 2.57 2.82 -13.97
C LEU A 137 3.83 3.66 -14.19
N THR A 138 4.67 3.76 -13.16
CA THR A 138 5.97 4.43 -13.23
C THR A 138 7.08 3.45 -12.85
N HIS A 139 8.05 3.27 -13.74
CA HIS A 139 9.20 2.39 -13.52
C HIS A 139 10.45 3.23 -13.22
N TYR A 140 10.96 3.13 -11.99
CA TYR A 140 12.11 3.88 -11.51
C TYR A 140 13.42 3.13 -11.79
N ARG A 141 14.33 3.79 -12.51
CA ARG A 141 15.63 3.24 -12.89
C ARG A 141 16.69 3.43 -11.81
N GLY A 142 17.65 2.52 -11.76
CA GLY A 142 18.84 2.58 -10.92
C GLY A 142 18.58 2.31 -9.43
N VAL A 143 17.41 1.78 -9.07
CA VAL A 143 17.00 1.63 -7.67
C VAL A 143 16.57 0.20 -7.34
N PRO A 144 16.79 -0.26 -6.09
CA PRO A 144 16.35 -1.58 -5.64
C PRO A 144 14.92 -1.56 -5.08
N HIS A 145 14.42 -2.76 -4.75
CA HIS A 145 13.23 -2.91 -3.91
C HIS A 145 13.33 -2.06 -2.62
N GLY A 146 12.24 -1.40 -2.23
CA GLY A 146 12.17 -0.60 -1.01
C GLY A 146 12.86 0.77 -1.06
N PHE A 147 13.37 1.21 -2.23
CA PHE A 147 14.09 2.48 -2.39
C PHE A 147 13.33 3.70 -1.84
N LEU A 148 12.00 3.66 -1.84
CA LEU A 148 11.13 4.71 -1.33
C LEU A 148 11.42 5.07 0.13
N ASN A 149 11.99 4.16 0.92
CA ASN A 149 12.31 4.36 2.34
C ASN A 149 13.74 4.85 2.60
N ILE A 150 14.59 4.93 1.57
CA ILE A 150 16.01 5.30 1.72
C ILE A 150 16.38 6.52 0.85
N PRO A 151 15.68 7.66 0.99
CA PRO A 151 15.86 8.81 0.09
C PRO A 151 17.25 9.45 0.16
N GLY A 152 18.00 9.24 1.24
CA GLY A 152 19.40 9.66 1.33
C GLY A 152 20.35 8.83 0.45
N ALA A 153 20.03 7.56 0.18
CA ALA A 153 20.81 6.66 -0.66
C ALA A 153 20.26 6.56 -2.10
N ALA A 154 18.96 6.71 -2.27
CA ALA A 154 18.28 6.74 -3.56
C ALA A 154 17.54 8.08 -3.73
N PRO A 155 18.20 9.14 -4.26
CA PRO A 155 17.59 10.47 -4.35
C PRO A 155 16.25 10.51 -5.11
N VAL A 156 16.08 9.63 -6.10
CA VAL A 156 14.85 9.48 -6.87
C VAL A 156 13.64 9.02 -6.02
N ALA A 157 13.88 8.51 -4.80
CA ALA A 157 12.82 8.22 -3.84
C ALA A 157 11.98 9.47 -3.50
N TRP A 158 12.57 10.67 -3.51
CA TRP A 158 11.80 11.90 -3.31
C TRP A 158 10.80 12.15 -4.44
N GLN A 159 11.21 11.93 -5.69
CA GLN A 159 10.32 12.00 -6.83
C GLN A 159 9.19 10.96 -6.72
N ALA A 160 9.53 9.73 -6.33
CA ALA A 160 8.53 8.67 -6.12
C ALA A 160 7.51 9.02 -5.02
N ARG A 161 7.97 9.59 -3.91
CA ARG A 161 7.08 10.05 -2.82
C ARG A 161 6.17 11.20 -3.28
N TRP A 162 6.70 12.15 -4.05
CA TRP A 162 5.89 13.24 -4.59
C TRP A 162 4.84 12.76 -5.60
N GLU A 163 5.15 11.75 -6.41
CA GLU A 163 4.17 11.15 -7.31
C GLU A 163 3.00 10.49 -6.56
N ILE A 164 3.25 9.93 -5.37
CA ILE A 164 2.20 9.41 -4.48
C ILE A 164 1.33 10.56 -3.98
N VAL A 165 1.94 11.65 -3.50
CA VAL A 165 1.21 12.84 -3.03
C VAL A 165 0.34 13.42 -4.14
N ASP A 166 0.90 13.62 -5.33
CA ASP A 166 0.21 14.11 -6.53
C ASP A 166 -1.01 13.24 -6.89
N ALA A 167 -0.83 11.90 -6.92
CA ALA A 167 -1.93 10.98 -7.19
C ALA A 167 -3.05 11.10 -6.14
N LEU A 168 -2.70 11.12 -4.86
CA LEU A 168 -3.66 11.20 -3.76
C LEU A 168 -4.43 12.52 -3.79
N GLN A 169 -3.75 13.66 -3.99
CA GLN A 169 -4.40 14.96 -4.13
C GLN A 169 -5.37 14.98 -5.31
N GLY A 170 -4.98 14.39 -6.44
CA GLY A 170 -5.85 14.24 -7.61
C GLY A 170 -7.09 13.38 -7.37
N TRP A 171 -7.03 12.41 -6.45
CA TRP A 171 -8.19 11.56 -6.09
C TRP A 171 -9.07 12.15 -4.98
N PHE A 172 -8.56 13.11 -4.20
CA PHE A 172 -9.32 13.78 -3.16
C PHE A 172 -10.15 14.97 -3.67
N ALA A 173 -9.83 15.48 -4.85
CA ALA A 173 -10.54 16.58 -5.52
C ALA A 173 -11.90 16.15 -6.06
#